data_AF-A0A2N0PER2-F1
#
_entry.id   AF-A0A2N0PER2-F1
#
_cell.length_a   1.000
_cell.length_b   1.000
_cell.length_c   1.000
_cell.angle_alpha   90.00
_cell.angle_beta   90.00
_cell.angle_gamma   90.00
#
_symmetry.space_group_name_H-M   'P 1'
#
loop_
_entity.id
_entity.type
_entity.pdbx_description
1 polymer ?
#
loop_
_entity_poly.entity_id
_entity_poly.type
_entity_poly.pdbx_seq_one_letter_code
_entity_poly.pdbx_strand_id
1 'polypeptide(L)' 'MDKELFGGSISMYIPPSFEDISNVRNVPDNQEVFADVNTDQSIIVEILEFVKQVANEDAAKYE' A
#
# COMPACT_ATOMS: atom_id res chain seq x y z
N MET A 1 12.40 -7.67 8.83
CA MET A 1 13.05 -7.32 7.56
C MET A 1 12.04 -6.50 6.79
N ASP A 2 12.50 -5.47 6.09
CA ASP A 2 11.61 -4.62 5.30
C ASP A 2 11.17 -5.37 4.04
N LYS A 3 9.93 -5.14 3.62
CA LYS A 3 9.36 -5.69 2.40
C LYS A 3 9.71 -4.76 1.23
N GLU A 4 10.13 -5.36 0.13
CA GLU A 4 10.30 -4.68 -1.15
C GLU A 4 8.93 -4.51 -1.82
N LEU A 5 8.63 -3.28 -2.25
CA LEU A 5 7.41 -2.90 -2.95
C LEU A 5 7.76 -2.39 -4.35
N PHE A 6 6.85 -2.57 -5.32
CA PHE A 6 6.95 -2.05 -6.68
C PHE A 6 8.29 -2.43 -7.34
N GLY A 7 8.57 -3.73 -7.36
CA GLY A 7 9.80 -4.27 -7.95
C GLY A 7 11.09 -3.89 -7.20
N GLY A 8 10.99 -3.56 -5.91
CA GLY A 8 12.15 -3.21 -5.06
C GLY A 8 12.54 -1.74 -5.09
N SER A 9 11.73 -0.88 -5.71
CA SER A 9 11.99 0.58 -5.76
C SER A 9 11.71 1.26 -4.42
N ILE A 10 10.83 0.67 -3.61
CA ILE A 10 10.43 1.16 -2.29
C ILE A 10 10.62 0.03 -1.27
N SER A 11 11.06 0.37 -0.07
CA SER A 11 11.13 -0.54 1.07
C SER A 11 10.25 -0.06 2.21
N MET A 12 9.46 -0.94 2.81
CA MET A 12 8.60 -0.62 3.93
C MET A 12 8.60 -1.74 4.97
N TYR A 13 8.58 -1.38 6.26
CA TYR A 13 8.29 -2.35 7.31
C TYR A 13 6.83 -2.79 7.23
N ILE A 14 6.60 -4.08 6.99
CA ILE A 14 5.29 -4.72 7.06
C ILE A 14 5.30 -5.67 8.27
N PRO A 15 4.29 -5.61 9.16
CA PRO A 15 4.24 -6.51 10.32
C PRO A 15 4.19 -7.98 9.89
N PRO A 16 4.83 -8.91 10.62
CA PRO A 16 4.98 -10.30 10.16
C PRO A 16 3.69 -11.09 9.95
N SER A 17 2.56 -10.67 10.52
CA SER A 17 1.27 -11.35 10.34
C SER A 17 0.53 -10.94 9.06
N PHE A 18 1.05 -9.95 8.33
CA PHE A 18 0.45 -9.44 7.11
C PHE A 18 1.02 -10.17 5.89
N GLU A 19 0.13 -10.81 5.15
CA GLU A 19 0.45 -11.58 3.93
C GLU A 19 0.06 -10.80 2.68
N ASP A 20 0.85 -11.00 1.62
CA ASP A 20 0.57 -10.44 0.29
C ASP A 20 -0.58 -11.19 -0.38
N ILE A 21 -1.64 -10.45 -0.71
CA ILE A 21 -2.88 -11.02 -1.25
C ILE A 21 -2.93 -11.09 -2.78
N SER A 22 -1.86 -10.68 -3.48
CA SER A 22 -1.76 -10.77 -4.95
C SER A 22 -1.90 -12.20 -5.48
N ASN A 23 -1.58 -13.20 -4.64
CA ASN A 23 -1.78 -14.62 -4.96
C ASN A 23 -3.25 -15.08 -4.82
N VAL A 24 -4.09 -14.30 -4.13
CA VAL A 24 -5.50 -14.64 -3.86
C VAL A 24 -6.43 -13.94 -4.84
N ARG A 25 -6.12 -12.68 -5.17
CA ARG A 25 -6.86 -11.88 -6.15
C ARG A 25 -5.91 -10.99 -6.94
N ASN A 26 -6.34 -10.60 -8.13
CA ASN A 26 -5.61 -9.59 -8.89
C ASN A 26 -5.59 -8.26 -8.12
N VAL A 27 -4.41 -7.64 -8.06
CA VAL A 27 -4.16 -6.31 -7.48
C VAL A 27 -3.66 -5.41 -8.62
N PRO A 28 -4.16 -4.17 -8.77
CA PRO A 28 -3.64 -3.25 -9.77
C PRO A 28 -2.13 -3.01 -9.62
N ASP A 29 -1.42 -2.80 -10.74
CA ASP A 29 0.05 -2.67 -10.73
C ASP A 29 0.57 -1.48 -9.91
N ASN A 30 -0.25 -0.44 -9.73
CA ASN A 30 0.07 0.72 -8.90
C ASN A 30 -0.26 0.52 -7.41
N GLN A 31 -0.71 -0.68 -7.02
CA GLN A 31 -1.10 -1.03 -5.65
C GLN A 31 -0.33 -2.25 -5.13
N GLU A 32 -0.04 -2.24 -3.84
CA GLU A 32 0.47 -3.38 -3.06
C GLU A 32 -0.47 -3.56 -1.87
N VAL A 33 -1.00 -4.76 -1.65
CA VAL A 33 -2.03 -5.00 -0.64
C VAL A 33 -1.65 -6.16 0.25
N PHE A 34 -1.68 -5.91 1.56
CA PHE A 34 -1.39 -6.87 2.60
C PHE A 34 -2.58 -7.02 3.55
N ALA A 35 -2.86 -8.24 3.98
CA ALA A 35 -3.92 -8.53 4.95
C ALA A 35 -3.36 -9.33 6.14
N ASP A 36 -3.77 -8.97 7.35
CA ASP A 36 -3.42 -9.74 8.55
C ASP A 36 -4.13 -11.10 8.53
N VAL A 37 -3.39 -12.18 8.78
CA VAL A 37 -3.97 -13.53 8.84
C VAL A 37 -4.76 -13.81 10.12
N ASN A 38 -4.58 -12.97 11.15
CA ASN A 38 -5.19 -13.17 12.47
C ASN A 38 -6.37 -12.22 12.74
N THR A 39 -6.53 -11.17 11.94
CA THR A 39 -7.54 -10.11 12.14
C THR A 39 -8.08 -9.63 10.80
N ASP A 40 -9.15 -8.82 10.80
CA ASP A 40 -9.69 -8.22 9.57
C ASP A 40 -8.94 -6.94 9.14
N GLN A 41 -7.69 -6.76 9.56
CA GLN A 41 -6.88 -5.59 9.21
C GLN A 41 -6.17 -5.73 7.86
N SER A 42 -6.03 -4.62 7.15
CA SER A 42 -5.31 -4.56 5.88
C SER A 42 -4.45 -3.31 5.76
N ILE A 43 -3.34 -3.43 5.04
CA ILE A 43 -2.48 -2.32 4.62
C ILE A 43 -2.53 -2.26 3.09
N ILE A 44 -2.86 -1.09 2.55
CA ILE A 44 -2.84 -0.82 1.11
C ILE A 44 -1.85 0.31 0.88
N VAL A 45 -0.92 0.09 -0.04
CA VAL A 45 0.01 1.11 -0.54
C VAL A 45 -0.32 1.36 -2.00
N GLU A 46 -0.61 2.60 -2.36
CA GLU A 46 -0.99 2.98 -3.72
C GLU A 46 -0.18 4.18 -4.22
N ILE A 47 0.33 4.09 -5.45
CA ILE A 47 0.95 5.20 -6.16
C ILE A 47 -0.14 5.99 -6.87
N LEU A 48 -0.31 7.25 -6.46
CA LEU A 48 -1.26 8.21 -7.02
C LEU A 48 -0.56 9.31 -7.81
N GLU A 49 -1.30 9.97 -8.69
CA GLU A 49 -0.84 11.19 -9.36
C GLU A 49 -0.86 12.40 -8.41
N PHE A 50 0.09 13.32 -8.59
CA PHE A 50 0.17 14.52 -7.78
C PHE A 50 -0.89 15.56 -8.19
N VAL A 51 -1.72 15.98 -7.23
CA VAL A 51 -2.78 16.99 -7.45
C VAL A 51 -2.27 18.40 -7.17
N LYS A 52 -1.90 19.12 -8.23
CA LYS A 52 -1.31 20.48 -8.13
C LYS A 52 -2.19 21.53 -7.45
N GLN A 53 -3.50 21.32 -7.45
CA GLN A 53 -4.48 22.28 -6.92
C GLN A 53 -4.65 22.19 -5.39
N VAL A 54 -4.03 21.20 -4.76
CA VAL A 54 -4.24 20.86 -3.35
C VAL A 54 -2.97 21.17 -2.57
N ALA A 55 -3.11 21.89 -1.46
CA ALA A 55 -2.00 22.13 -0.56
C ALA A 55 -1.59 20.84 0.16
N ASN A 56 -0.30 20.68 0.47
CA ASN A 56 0.22 19.46 1.10
C ASN A 56 -0.51 19.08 2.40
N GLU A 57 -0.91 20.07 3.20
CA GLU A 57 -1.64 19.90 4.46
C GLU A 57 -3.10 19.42 4.28
N ASP A 58 -3.65 19.58 3.09
CA ASP A 58 -5.01 19.15 2.75
C ASP A 58 -5.04 17.88 1.90
N ALA A 59 -3.88 17.36 1.46
CA ALA A 59 -3.79 16.17 0.61
C ALA A 59 -4.52 14.96 1.21
N ALA A 60 -4.45 14.77 2.53
CA ALA A 60 -5.12 13.65 3.21
C ALA A 60 -6.66 13.79 3.30
N LYS A 61 -7.21 14.99 3.08
CA LYS A 61 -8.66 15.25 3.08
C LYS A 61 -9.24 15.31 1.67
N TYR A 62 -8.39 15.26 0.66
CA TYR A 62 -8.79 15.35 -0.73
C TYR A 62 -9.38 14.02 -1.17
N GLU A 63 -10.67 14.03 -1.54
CA GLU A 63 -11.40 12.88 -2.07
C GLU A 63 -11.26 12.76 -3.60
#